data_AF-A0A0E9ZQK3-F1
#
_entry.id   AF-A0A0E9ZQK3-F1
#
_cell.length_a   1.000
_cell.length_b   1.000
_cell.length_c   1.000
_cell.angle_alpha   90.00
_cell.angle_beta   90.00
_cell.angle_gamma   90.00
#
_symmetry.space_group_name_H-M   'P 1'
#
loop_
_entity.id
_entity.type
_entity.pdbx_description
1 polymer ?
#
loop_
_entity_poly.entity_id
_entity_poly.type
_entity_poly.pdbx_seq_one_letter_code
_entity_poly.pdbx_strand_id
1 'polypeptide(L)' 'MKHDDGKTGDKVPRPLSSEEAQQGERAPDPVLESPDRDTEAVDKVITPTSIKEQEEQTRQIKQHLDEANTKTRR' A
#
# COMPACT_ATOMS: atom_id res chain seq x y z
N MET A 1 -13.51 -35.64 -49.38
CA MET A 1 -12.34 -34.79 -49.10
C MET A 1 -12.74 -33.86 -47.97
N LYS A 2 -11.98 -33.81 -46.88
CA LYS A 2 -12.26 -32.90 -45.75
C LYS A 2 -11.83 -31.52 -46.20
N HIS A 3 -12.76 -30.57 -46.22
CA HIS A 3 -12.46 -29.20 -46.59
C HIS A 3 -11.79 -28.53 -45.38
N ASP A 4 -10.58 -28.03 -45.59
CA ASP A 4 -9.85 -27.21 -44.63
C ASP A 4 -10.58 -25.86 -44.50
N ASP A 5 -11.47 -25.78 -43.52
CA ASP A 5 -12.11 -24.53 -43.13
C ASP A 5 -11.05 -23.61 -42.49
N GLY A 6 -10.62 -22.58 -43.23
CA GLY A 6 -10.07 -21.39 -42.59
C GLY A 6 -8.79 -20.80 -43.15
N LYS A 7 -8.28 -21.23 -44.32
CA LYS A 7 -7.12 -20.56 -44.96
C LYS A 7 -7.34 -20.28 -46.43
N THR A 8 -8.32 -19.46 -46.75
CA THR A 8 -8.54 -18.96 -48.10
C THR A 8 -8.43 -17.45 -48.13
N GLY A 9 -7.29 -16.95 -48.62
CA GLY A 9 -7.16 -15.79 -49.53
C GLY A 9 -7.72 -14.42 -49.16
N ASP A 10 -8.44 -14.27 -48.05
CA ASP A 10 -9.06 -13.01 -47.68
C ASP A 10 -8.01 -12.10 -47.03
N LYS A 11 -7.68 -11.01 -47.73
CA LYS A 11 -6.75 -9.97 -47.28
C LYS A 11 -7.46 -8.87 -46.48
N VAL A 12 -8.77 -8.96 -46.30
CA VAL A 12 -9.52 -8.02 -45.50
C VAL A 12 -9.19 -8.25 -44.02
N PRO A 13 -8.65 -7.25 -43.31
CA PRO A 13 -8.45 -7.34 -41.87
C PRO A 13 -9.81 -7.56 -41.20
N ARG A 14 -9.92 -8.58 -40.35
CA ARG A 14 -11.12 -8.75 -39.54
C ARG A 14 -11.15 -7.61 -38.51
N PRO A 15 -12.22 -6.80 -38.46
CA PRO A 15 -12.32 -5.75 -37.47
C PRO A 15 -12.39 -6.37 -36.08
N LEU A 16 -11.57 -5.88 -35.16
CA LEU A 16 -11.64 -6.25 -33.75
C LEU A 16 -12.90 -5.64 -33.15
N SER A 17 -13.69 -6.43 -32.45
CA SER A 17 -14.80 -5.90 -31.65
C SER A 17 -14.28 -5.15 -30.43
N SER A 18 -15.10 -4.25 -29.87
CA SER A 18 -14.75 -3.53 -28.64
C SER A 18 -14.48 -4.47 -27.46
N GLU A 19 -15.18 -5.61 -27.40
CA GLU A 19 -14.98 -6.62 -26.37
C GLU A 19 -13.60 -7.28 -26.50
N GLU A 20 -13.22 -7.70 -27.71
CA GLU A 20 -11.90 -8.29 -28.00
C GLU A 20 -10.76 -7.28 -27.75
N ALA A 21 -10.97 -5.99 -28.05
CA ALA A 21 -9.98 -4.95 -27.82
C ALA A 21 -9.77 -4.62 -26.32
N GLN A 22 -10.78 -4.88 -25.48
CA GLN A 22 -10.74 -4.55 -24.04
C GLN A 22 -10.21 -5.69 -23.16
N GLN A 23 -10.21 -6.94 -23.66
CA GLN A 23 -9.84 -8.10 -22.86
C GLN A 23 -8.37 -8.10 -22.40
N GLY A 24 -7.51 -7.28 -23.04
CA GLY A 24 -6.09 -7.18 -22.71
C GLY A 24 -5.35 -8.52 -22.84
N GLU A 25 -4.04 -8.52 -22.62
CA GLU A 25 -3.38 -9.77 -22.27
C GLU A 25 -3.71 -10.11 -20.83
N ARG A 26 -4.08 -11.38 -20.55
CA ARG A 26 -4.20 -11.88 -19.18
C ARG A 26 -2.80 -11.94 -18.55
N ALA A 27 -2.33 -10.81 -18.05
CA ALA A 27 -1.16 -10.76 -17.18
C ALA A 27 -1.56 -11.35 -15.81
N PRO A 28 -0.68 -12.11 -15.14
CA PRO A 28 -0.90 -12.45 -13.75
C PRO A 28 -1.09 -11.17 -12.94
N ASP A 29 -1.97 -11.22 -11.94
CA ASP A 29 -2.21 -10.07 -11.07
C ASP A 29 -0.87 -9.57 -10.52
N PRO A 30 -0.57 -8.26 -10.64
CA PRO A 30 0.65 -7.71 -10.11
C PRO A 30 0.68 -7.95 -8.59
N VAL A 31 1.71 -8.64 -8.12
CA VAL A 31 1.92 -8.85 -6.69
C VAL A 31 2.38 -7.51 -6.11
N LEU A 32 1.57 -6.92 -5.24
CA LEU A 32 1.97 -5.72 -4.50
C LEU A 32 3.15 -6.08 -3.59
N GLU A 33 4.24 -5.32 -3.71
CA GLU A 33 5.38 -5.47 -2.82
C GLU A 33 5.00 -5.04 -1.39
N SER A 34 5.50 -5.78 -0.40
CA SER A 34 5.35 -5.35 0.99
C SER A 34 6.16 -4.07 1.21
N PRO A 35 5.61 -3.06 1.88
CA PRO A 35 6.33 -1.83 2.14
C PRO A 35 7.61 -2.08 2.96
N ASP A 36 8.64 -1.28 2.69
CA ASP A 36 9.90 -1.33 3.42
C ASP A 36 9.67 -0.91 4.88
N ARG A 37 10.05 -1.79 5.82
CA ARG A 37 9.91 -1.59 7.27
C ARG A 37 10.66 -0.35 7.75
N ASP A 38 11.75 0.00 7.09
CA ASP A 38 12.55 1.17 7.47
C ASP A 38 11.86 2.49 7.07
N THR A 39 10.88 2.43 6.18
CA THR A 39 10.07 3.59 5.74
C THR A 39 8.63 3.55 6.25
N GLU A 40 8.14 2.40 6.73
CA GLU A 40 6.81 2.22 7.35
C GLU A 40 6.58 3.19 8.52
N ALA A 41 7.64 3.48 9.29
CA ALA A 41 7.58 4.41 10.41
C ALA A 41 7.80 5.88 10.02
N VAL A 42 8.35 6.14 8.83
CA VAL A 42 8.68 7.51 8.37
C VAL A 42 7.42 8.23 7.88
N ASP A 43 6.44 7.50 7.33
CA ASP A 43 5.14 8.03 6.91
C ASP A 43 4.12 8.18 8.05
N LYS A 44 4.53 7.89 9.31
CA LYS A 44 3.85 8.44 10.50
C LYS A 44 4.26 9.90 10.66
N VAL A 45 4.03 10.68 9.61
CA VAL A 45 4.08 12.14 9.57
C VAL A 45 3.40 12.63 10.82
N ILE A 46 4.19 13.11 11.79
CA ILE A 46 3.83 13.76 13.05
C ILE A 46 2.32 14.07 13.11
N THR A 47 1.50 13.06 13.43
CA THR A 47 0.06 13.26 13.42
C THR A 47 -0.28 14.00 14.71
N PRO A 48 -1.30 14.87 14.72
CA PRO A 48 -1.70 15.58 15.94
C PRO A 48 -1.96 14.64 17.12
N THR A 49 -2.34 13.38 16.86
CA THR A 49 -2.50 12.34 17.88
C THR A 49 -1.14 11.92 18.47
N SER A 50 -0.13 11.65 17.63
CA SER A 50 1.20 11.25 18.10
C SER A 50 1.87 12.30 18.98
N ILE A 51 1.72 13.59 18.66
CA ILE A 51 2.25 14.69 19.47
C ILE A 51 1.60 14.70 20.85
N LYS A 52 0.26 14.59 20.91
CA LYS A 52 -0.49 14.60 22.18
C LYS A 52 -0.12 13.42 23.07
N GLU A 53 0.08 12.24 22.49
CA GLU A 53 0.54 11.06 23.21
C GLU A 53 1.93 11.27 23.81
N GLN A 54 2.86 11.84 23.05
CA GLN A 54 4.21 12.18 23.54
C GLN A 54 4.19 13.26 24.63
N GLU A 55 3.33 14.28 24.51
CA GLU A 55 3.15 15.30 25.54
C GLU A 55 2.64 14.70 26.86
N GLU A 56 1.67 13.79 26.78
CA GLU A 56 1.09 13.13 27.95
C GLU A 56 2.13 12.21 28.64
N GLN A 57 2.85 11.41 27.86
CA GLN A 57 3.98 10.60 28.37
C GLN A 57 5.01 11.48 29.08
N THR A 58 5.34 12.64 28.49
CA THR A 58 6.28 13.59 29.08
C THR A 58 5.78 14.16 30.41
N ARG A 59 4.48 14.47 30.52
CA ARG A 59 3.87 14.96 31.77
C ARG A 59 3.95 13.91 32.88
N GLN A 60 3.61 12.66 32.57
CA GLN A 60 3.67 11.55 33.53
C GLN A 60 5.09 11.32 34.04
N ILE A 61 6.08 11.33 33.15
CA ILE A 61 7.49 11.21 33.53
C ILE A 61 7.90 12.33 34.49
N LYS A 62 7.55 13.59 34.20
CA LYS A 62 7.86 14.72 35.08
C LYS A 62 7.20 14.56 36.45
N GLN A 63 5.93 14.19 36.50
CA GLN A 63 5.22 13.96 37.76
C GLN A 63 5.90 12.86 38.58
N HIS A 64 6.25 11.73 37.96
CA HIS A 64 6.95 10.64 38.66
C HIS A 64 8.32 11.06 39.18
N LEU A 65 9.07 11.88 38.42
CA LEU A 65 10.35 12.42 38.87
C LEU A 65 10.17 13.37 40.06
N ASP A 66 9.14 14.22 40.05
CA ASP A 66 8.84 15.13 41.15
C ASP A 66 8.38 14.36 42.41
N GLU A 67 7.55 13.34 42.25
CA GLU A 67 7.15 12.45 43.34
C GLU A 67 8.35 11.68 43.92
N ALA A 68 9.27 11.19 43.07
CA ALA A 68 10.48 10.52 43.53
C ALA A 68 11.42 11.49 44.26
N ASN A 69 11.59 12.71 43.75
CA ASN A 69 12.41 13.75 44.37
C ASN A 69 11.84 14.21 45.71
N THR A 70 10.52 14.38 45.81
CA THR A 70 9.86 14.76 47.07
C THR A 70 9.94 13.66 48.12
N LYS A 71 9.82 12.38 47.73
CA LYS A 71 10.07 11.24 48.63
C LYS A 71 11.51 11.14 49.10
N THR A 72 12.47 11.47 48.24
CA THR A 72 13.91 11.43 48.58
C THR A 72 14.34 12.60 49.46
N ARG A 73 13.62 13.72 49.43
CA ARG A 73 13.90 14.93 50.23
C ARG A 73 13.17 14.96 51.58
N ARG A 74 12.26 14.01 51.85
CA ARG A 74 11.61 13.82 53.16
C ARG A 74 12.35 12.76 53.95
#